data_AF-A0AB39ZZH0-F1
#
_entry.id   AF-A0AB39ZZH0-F1
#
_cell.length_a   1.000
_cell.length_b   1.000
_cell.length_c   1.000
_cell.angle_alpha   90.00
_cell.angle_beta   90.00
_cell.angle_gamma   90.00
#
_symmetry.space_group_name_H-M   'P 1'
#
loop_
_entity.id
_entity.type
_entity.pdbx_description
1 polymer ?
#
loop_
_entity_poly.entity_id
_entity_poly.type
_entity_poly.pdbx_seq_one_letter_code
_entity_poly.pdbx_strand_id
1 'polypeptide(L)'
;MVRVKQTPTKLTGKIAPRKQPATKASRNSTTYGYAVGKTYRYRQIHRYQKSAELSVSRPAFQRLVWKIVKDMFLENDLRFQTSGIEALHEASEEVLVTLLEDMKLARRI
;
A
#
# COMPACT_ATOMS: atom_id res chain seq x y z
N MET A 1 -17.10 36.29 -79.37
CA MET A 1 -17.33 36.19 -77.92
C MET A 1 -16.74 34.88 -77.42
N VAL A 2 -16.13 34.94 -76.25
CA VAL A 2 -15.24 33.96 -75.62
C VAL A 2 -16.01 32.74 -75.10
N ARG A 3 -15.47 31.53 -75.33
CA ARG A 3 -15.47 30.45 -74.31
C ARG A 3 -14.33 29.47 -74.58
N VAL A 4 -13.29 29.55 -73.76
CA VAL A 4 -12.09 28.70 -73.78
C VAL A 4 -12.22 27.64 -72.68
N LYS A 5 -12.05 26.35 -73.05
CA LYS A 5 -11.58 25.17 -72.28
C LYS A 5 -12.36 24.85 -70.97
N GLN A 6 -12.47 23.61 -70.49
CA GLN A 6 -11.39 22.78 -69.93
C GLN A 6 -11.88 21.34 -69.70
N THR A 7 -10.91 20.43 -69.73
CA THR A 7 -10.94 18.98 -69.53
C THR A 7 -11.32 18.55 -68.10
N PRO A 8 -11.74 17.29 -67.88
CA PRO A 8 -12.17 16.82 -66.56
C PRO A 8 -10.99 16.75 -65.59
N THR A 9 -11.04 17.55 -64.52
CA THR A 9 -10.08 17.46 -63.43
C THR A 9 -10.46 16.30 -62.51
N LYS A 10 -9.66 15.24 -62.50
CA LYS A 10 -9.63 14.26 -61.42
C LYS A 10 -9.18 14.97 -60.14
N LEU A 11 -10.09 15.19 -59.19
CA LEU A 11 -9.72 15.52 -57.83
C LEU A 11 -9.52 14.22 -57.05
N THR A 12 -8.25 13.91 -56.84
CA THR A 12 -7.75 12.92 -55.90
C THR A 12 -8.23 13.25 -54.49
N GLY A 13 -9.26 12.54 -54.03
CA GLY A 13 -9.62 12.45 -52.62
C GLY A 13 -9.63 10.99 -52.23
N LYS A 14 -8.46 10.46 -51.84
CA LYS A 14 -8.35 9.11 -51.28
C LYS A 14 -9.26 9.05 -50.06
N ILE A 15 -10.40 8.36 -50.17
CA ILE A 15 -11.14 7.89 -49.01
C ILE A 15 -10.20 6.90 -48.31
N ALA A 16 -9.48 7.38 -47.30
CA ALA A 16 -8.70 6.50 -46.45
C ALA A 16 -9.71 5.63 -45.67
N PRO A 17 -9.61 4.29 -45.73
CA PRO A 17 -10.41 3.46 -44.84
C PRO A 17 -10.04 3.86 -43.41
N ARG A 18 -11.02 4.35 -42.66
CA ARG A 18 -10.87 4.71 -41.25
C ARG A 18 -10.30 3.50 -40.52
N LYS A 19 -8.99 3.53 -40.25
CA LYS A 19 -8.33 2.54 -39.38
C LYS A 19 -9.05 2.60 -38.05
N GLN A 20 -9.74 1.52 -37.70
CA GLN A 20 -10.19 1.32 -36.33
C GLN A 20 -8.93 1.22 -35.46
N PRO A 21 -8.77 2.02 -34.40
CA PRO A 21 -7.70 1.80 -33.45
C PRO A 21 -7.99 0.50 -32.70
N ALA A 22 -7.35 -0.58 -33.15
CA ALA A 22 -7.26 -1.81 -32.38
C ALA A 22 -6.20 -1.63 -31.30
N THR A 23 -6.61 -1.22 -30.10
CA THR A 23 -5.81 -1.40 -28.88
C THR A 23 -6.72 -1.63 -27.67
N LYS A 24 -7.47 -2.73 -27.68
CA LYS A 24 -7.79 -3.39 -26.41
C LYS A 24 -6.57 -4.24 -26.05
N ALA A 25 -5.60 -3.62 -25.39
CA ALA A 25 -4.72 -4.39 -24.53
C ALA A 25 -5.62 -4.97 -23.44
N SER A 26 -5.94 -6.26 -23.55
CA SER A 26 -6.37 -7.04 -22.38
C SER A 26 -5.21 -6.95 -21.41
N ARG A 27 -5.28 -6.02 -20.44
CA ARG A 27 -4.50 -6.19 -19.22
C ARG A 27 -5.05 -7.46 -18.61
N ASN A 28 -4.34 -8.56 -18.81
CA ASN A 28 -4.50 -9.74 -18.00
C ASN A 28 -4.17 -9.31 -16.57
N SER A 29 -5.16 -8.85 -15.82
CA SER A 29 -5.12 -8.87 -14.37
C SER A 29 -5.29 -10.32 -13.98
N THR A 30 -4.23 -11.11 -14.17
CA THR A 30 -4.13 -12.40 -13.49
C THR A 30 -4.13 -12.05 -12.02
N THR A 31 -5.28 -12.22 -11.37
CA THR A 31 -5.39 -12.15 -9.92
C THR A 31 -4.50 -13.25 -9.39
N TYR A 32 -3.28 -12.91 -8.99
CA TYR A 32 -2.32 -13.85 -8.42
C TYR A 32 -2.77 -14.25 -7.01
N GLY A 33 -3.87 -15.00 -6.92
CA GLY A 33 -4.62 -15.20 -5.68
C GLY A 33 -4.05 -16.23 -4.71
N TYR A 34 -3.13 -17.10 -5.14
CA TYR A 34 -2.75 -18.27 -4.30
C TYR A 34 -1.23 -18.53 -4.18
N ALA A 35 -0.41 -18.15 -5.16
CA ALA A 35 1.06 -18.27 -5.07
C ALA A 35 1.74 -17.04 -4.43
N VAL A 36 1.05 -15.89 -4.36
CA VAL A 36 1.59 -14.64 -3.79
C VAL A 36 1.69 -14.70 -2.27
N GLY A 37 0.89 -15.52 -1.59
CA GLY A 37 0.85 -15.56 -0.13
C GLY A 37 2.21 -15.89 0.51
N LYS A 38 2.95 -16.87 -0.02
CA LYS A 38 4.28 -17.20 0.53
C LYS A 38 5.32 -16.13 0.19
N THR A 39 5.41 -15.72 -1.08
CA THR A 39 6.37 -14.70 -1.55
C THR A 39 6.15 -13.33 -0.88
N TYR A 40 4.89 -12.93 -0.67
CA TYR A 40 4.53 -11.70 0.01
C TYR A 40 4.90 -11.75 1.50
N ARG A 41 4.65 -12.88 2.18
CA ARG A 41 5.00 -13.07 3.59
C ARG A 41 6.51 -12.98 3.82
N TYR A 42 7.31 -13.67 3.00
CA TYR A 42 8.78 -13.57 3.12
C TYR A 42 9.28 -12.15 2.85
N ARG A 43 8.69 -11.44 1.88
CA ARG A 43 9.03 -10.04 1.61
C ARG A 43 8.72 -9.12 2.80
N GLN A 44 7.61 -9.34 3.49
CA GLN A 44 7.26 -8.58 4.69
C GLN A 44 8.20 -8.86 5.85
N ILE A 45 8.52 -10.14 6.10
CA ILE A 45 9.48 -10.53 7.16
C ILE A 45 10.81 -9.82 6.92
N HIS A 46 11.34 -9.87 5.69
CA HIS A 46 12.59 -9.21 5.37
C HIS A 46 12.52 -7.69 5.52
N ARG A 47 11.39 -7.06 5.12
CA ARG A 47 11.19 -5.62 5.30
C ARG A 47 11.23 -5.23 6.78
N TYR A 48 10.40 -5.87 7.60
CA TYR A 48 10.25 -5.50 9.02
C TYR A 48 11.48 -5.85 9.85
N GLN A 49 12.26 -6.87 9.47
CA GLN A 49 13.54 -7.18 10.13
C GLN A 49 14.66 -6.20 9.76
N LYS A 50 14.59 -5.56 8.60
CA LYS A 50 15.61 -4.59 8.14
C LYS A 50 15.35 -3.18 8.69
N SER A 51 14.09 -2.82 8.88
CA SER A 51 13.68 -1.53 9.46
C SER A 51 13.59 -1.61 10.98
N ALA A 52 13.95 -0.53 11.66
CA ALA A 52 13.63 -0.31 13.08
C ALA A 52 12.43 0.62 13.26
N GLU A 53 11.51 0.63 12.30
CA GLU A 53 10.29 1.44 12.36
C GLU A 53 9.27 0.77 13.28
N LEU A 54 8.64 1.55 14.16
CA LEU A 54 7.54 1.09 15.00
C LEU A 54 6.39 0.60 14.11
N SER A 55 5.98 -0.65 14.33
CA SER A 55 5.01 -1.34 13.50
C SER A 55 3.58 -0.87 13.76
N VAL A 56 3.31 -0.42 14.99
CA VAL A 56 2.02 0.14 15.40
C VAL A 56 2.02 1.65 15.17
N SER A 57 0.89 2.16 14.69
CA SER A 57 0.73 3.60 14.48
C SER A 57 0.80 4.35 15.82
N ARG A 58 1.74 5.30 15.95
CA ARG A 58 1.90 6.19 17.11
C ARG A 58 0.58 6.75 17.68
N PRO A 59 -0.33 7.35 16.88
CA PRO A 59 -1.61 7.85 17.40
C PRO A 59 -2.56 6.76 17.89
N ALA A 60 -2.49 5.54 17.35
CA ALA A 60 -3.28 4.42 17.84
C ALA A 60 -2.76 3.92 19.19
N PHE A 61 -1.44 3.78 19.32
CA PHE A 61 -0.80 3.40 20.58
C PHE A 61 -1.06 4.44 21.68
N GLN A 62 -0.91 5.73 21.36
CA GLN A 62 -1.22 6.81 22.29
C GLN A 62 -2.67 6.75 22.80
N ARG A 63 -3.66 6.53 21.93
CA ARG A 63 -5.06 6.37 22.37
C ARG A 63 -5.26 5.17 23.29
N LEU A 64 -4.56 4.06 23.03
CA LEU A 64 -4.60 2.89 23.89
C LEU A 64 -4.03 3.19 25.29
N VAL A 65 -2.88 3.85 25.35
CA VAL A 65 -2.26 4.26 26.62
C VAL A 65 -3.22 5.14 27.42
N TRP A 66 -3.83 6.15 26.80
CA TRP A 66 -4.82 7.00 27.44
C TRP A 66 -6.05 6.24 27.95
N LYS A 67 -6.55 5.28 27.16
CA LYS A 67 -7.68 4.45 27.56
C LYS A 67 -7.34 3.66 28.83
N ILE A 68 -6.22 2.93 28.82
CA ILE A 68 -5.79 2.10 29.96
C ILE A 68 -5.62 2.97 31.20
N VAL A 69 -4.93 4.10 31.07
CA VAL A 69 -4.65 5.01 32.17
C VAL A 69 -5.94 5.59 32.75
N LYS A 70 -6.89 6.00 31.91
CA LYS A 70 -8.18 6.51 32.38
C LYS A 70 -9.01 5.42 33.07
N ASP A 71 -8.91 4.18 32.60
CA ASP A 71 -9.58 3.05 33.22
C ASP A 71 -8.92 2.68 34.58
N MET A 72 -7.62 2.93 34.74
CA MET A 72 -6.85 2.63 35.96
C MET A 72 -6.83 3.77 37.00
N PHE A 73 -6.88 5.02 36.56
CA PHE A 73 -6.76 6.21 37.40
C PHE A 73 -8.00 7.10 37.23
N LEU A 74 -8.69 7.44 38.33
CA LEU A 74 -9.87 8.33 38.31
C LEU A 74 -9.53 9.82 38.10
N GLU A 75 -8.26 10.16 37.97
CA GLU A 75 -7.80 11.55 37.85
C GLU A 75 -7.81 12.03 36.40
N ASN A 76 -8.61 13.06 36.13
CA ASN A 76 -8.87 13.57 34.78
C ASN A 76 -7.78 14.51 34.22
N ASP A 77 -6.75 14.87 35.00
CA ASP A 77 -5.71 15.84 34.60
C ASP A 77 -4.31 15.23 34.46
N LEU A 78 -4.23 13.90 34.22
CA LEU A 78 -2.94 13.29 33.95
C LEU A 78 -2.39 13.79 32.60
N ARG A 79 -1.10 14.08 32.53
CA ARG A 79 -0.40 14.49 31.32
C ARG A 79 0.77 13.57 31.05
N PHE A 80 0.97 13.23 29.78
CA PHE A 80 2.11 12.43 29.34
C PHE A 80 3.12 13.29 28.61
N GLN A 81 4.39 13.07 28.92
CA GLN A 81 5.49 13.54 28.08
C GLN A 81 5.51 12.73 26.78
N THR A 82 5.76 13.39 25.64
CA THR A 82 5.79 12.72 24.33
C THR A 82 6.85 11.61 24.28
N SER A 83 8.05 11.88 24.79
CA SER A 83 9.13 10.89 24.86
C SER A 83 8.81 9.72 25.79
N GLY A 84 7.97 9.93 26.81
CA GLY A 84 7.50 8.84 27.69
C GLY A 84 6.56 7.88 26.97
N ILE A 85 5.67 8.41 26.12
CA ILE A 85 4.79 7.58 25.28
C ILE A 85 5.62 6.81 24.24
N GLU A 86 6.64 7.44 23.65
CA GLU A 86 7.53 6.80 22.68
C GLU A 86 8.35 5.67 23.33
N ALA A 87 8.93 5.90 24.52
CA ALA A 87 9.65 4.87 25.25
C ALA A 87 8.75 3.68 25.61
N LEU A 88 7.52 3.94 26.07
CA LEU A 88 6.55 2.88 26.36
C LEU A 88 6.20 2.09 25.08
N HIS A 89 6.14 2.76 23.95
CA HIS A 89 5.84 2.16 22.66
C HIS A 89 6.98 1.24 22.19
N GLU A 90 8.22 1.72 22.24
CA GLU A 90 9.42 0.93 21.91
C GLU A 90 9.52 -0.32 22.79
N ALA A 91 9.41 -0.16 24.11
CA ALA A 91 9.48 -1.28 25.05
C ALA A 91 8.35 -2.30 24.82
N SER A 92 7.14 -1.81 24.51
CA SER A 92 6.00 -2.71 24.24
C SER A 92 6.22 -3.53 22.97
N GLU A 93 6.71 -2.91 21.89
CA GLU A 93 6.98 -3.64 20.65
C GLU A 93 8.15 -4.62 20.80
N GLU A 94 9.19 -4.27 21.54
CA GLU A 94 10.30 -5.18 21.84
C GLU A 94 9.80 -6.45 22.53
N VAL A 95 8.99 -6.30 23.59
CA VAL A 95 8.40 -7.43 24.31
C VAL A 95 7.53 -8.29 23.39
N LEU A 96 6.74 -7.67 22.51
CA LEU A 96 5.90 -8.41 21.56
C LEU A 96 6.75 -9.17 20.54
N VAL A 97 7.84 -8.58 20.03
CA VAL A 97 8.75 -9.25 19.08
C VAL A 97 9.42 -10.45 19.75
N THR A 98 10.00 -10.28 20.94
CA THR A 98 10.61 -11.38 21.69
C THR A 98 9.63 -12.51 21.96
N LEU A 99 8.42 -12.19 22.44
CA LEU A 99 7.37 -13.17 22.68
C LEU A 99 6.98 -13.93 21.40
N LEU A 100 6.85 -13.22 20.28
CA LEU A 100 6.50 -13.84 19.00
C LEU A 100 7.62 -14.74 18.45
N GLU A 101 8.88 -14.43 18.74
CA GLU A 101 10.02 -15.29 18.40
C GLU A 101 10.02 -16.58 19.22
N ASP A 102 9.74 -16.49 20.51
CA ASP A 102 9.59 -17.65 21.39
C ASP A 102 8.41 -18.52 20.97
N MET A 103 7.24 -17.91 20.68
CA MET A 103 6.06 -18.63 20.18
C MET A 103 6.35 -19.34 18.85
N LYS A 104 7.14 -18.73 17.97
CA LYS A 104 7.57 -19.34 16.70
C LYS A 104 8.46 -20.56 16.95
N LEU A 105 9.36 -20.50 17.94
CA LEU A 105 10.20 -21.63 18.31
C LEU A 105 9.38 -22.76 18.95
N ALA A 106 8.49 -22.44 19.88
CA ALA A 106 7.64 -23.41 20.56
C ALA A 106 6.70 -24.17 19.61
N ARG A 107 6.18 -23.50 18.57
CA ARG A 107 5.33 -24.13 17.54
C ARG A 107 6.10 -25.06 16.59
N ARG A 108 7.44 -25.03 16.59
CA ARG A 108 8.26 -25.78 15.61
C ARG A 108 8.44 -27.27 15.97
N ILE A 109 7.79 -27.73 17.03
CA ILE A 109 7.72 -29.14 17.46
C ILE A 109 6.37 -29.70 17.01
#